data_AF-A0A959GJV7-F1
#
_entry.id   AF-A0A959GJV7-F1
#
_cell.length_a   1.000
_cell.length_b   1.000
_cell.length_c   1.000
_cell.angle_alpha   90.00
_cell.angle_beta   90.00
_cell.angle_gamma   90.00
#
_symmetry.space_group_name_H-M   'P 1'
#
loop_
_entity.id
_entity.type
_entity.pdbx_description
1 polymer ?
#
loop_
_entity_poly.entity_id
_entity_poly.type
_entity_poly.pdbx_seq_one_letter_code
_entity_poly.pdbx_strand_id
1 'polypeptide(L)'
;MSQDQNAREITWLQQEPDKLLAFYQYIIEATVARFISRGFFRPEEKMEVVQEVNVELLEKKMARMQEQYNGSVYLRTYFSKIVYNSCLELARRRKREPQIFSAASLMEEAASQRTAIEELAIRDELNRLEALLKGHRQFYKLRLCFKLWVRSPIHREDWQFFLGPKTQMAVNRLQEKGNGPDLSEKEAFELAGELFNLLEGKNTEPDSLRRWVQQQADAFIVLLNGKPPISSYSRDTFKILLRYYFV
;
A
#
# COMPACT_ATOMS: atom_id res chain seq x y z
N MET A 1 -6.86 -23.19 34.50
CA MET A 1 -8.14 -23.87 34.24
C MET A 1 -8.16 -25.15 35.07
N SER A 2 -9.25 -25.44 35.76
CA SER A 2 -9.36 -26.65 36.58
C SER A 2 -9.43 -27.89 35.68
N GLN A 3 -8.86 -29.01 36.10
CA GLN A 3 -8.97 -30.30 35.40
C GLN A 3 -10.45 -30.72 35.20
N ASP A 4 -11.32 -30.33 36.14
CA ASP A 4 -12.77 -30.57 36.08
C ASP A 4 -13.44 -29.86 34.89
N GLN A 5 -12.94 -28.69 34.52
CA GLN A 5 -13.51 -27.92 33.41
C GLN A 5 -13.21 -28.60 32.07
N ASN A 6 -11.97 -29.07 31.89
CA ASN A 6 -11.58 -29.78 30.67
C ASN A 6 -12.35 -31.11 30.53
N ALA A 7 -12.57 -31.83 31.62
CA ALA A 7 -13.38 -33.06 31.60
C ALA A 7 -14.81 -32.79 31.13
N ARG A 8 -15.45 -31.71 31.61
CA ARG A 8 -16.79 -31.28 31.17
C ARG A 8 -16.82 -30.87 29.70
N GLU A 9 -15.82 -30.12 29.24
CA GLU A 9 -15.71 -29.70 27.84
C GLU A 9 -15.56 -30.92 26.91
N ILE A 10 -14.83 -31.94 27.34
CA ILE A 10 -14.70 -33.21 26.60
C ILE A 10 -16.05 -33.95 26.53
N THR A 11 -16.83 -33.95 27.62
CA THR A 11 -18.18 -34.52 27.60
C THR A 11 -19.07 -33.78 26.59
N TRP A 12 -19.01 -32.45 26.55
CA TRP A 12 -19.76 -31.67 25.55
C TRP A 12 -19.32 -31.97 24.12
N LEU A 13 -18.02 -32.18 23.87
CA LEU A 13 -17.57 -32.58 22.53
C LEU A 13 -18.28 -33.86 22.05
N GLN A 14 -18.44 -34.84 22.93
CA GLN A 14 -19.00 -36.16 22.56
C GLN A 14 -20.54 -36.18 22.51
N GLN A 15 -21.21 -35.43 23.40
CA GLN A 15 -22.66 -35.53 23.59
C GLN A 15 -23.44 -34.31 23.11
N GLU A 16 -22.84 -33.11 23.17
CA GLU A 16 -23.52 -31.83 22.90
C GLU A 16 -22.58 -30.86 22.15
N PRO A 17 -22.15 -31.16 20.92
CA PRO A 17 -21.15 -30.35 20.20
C PRO A 17 -21.60 -28.91 19.94
N ASP A 18 -22.91 -28.68 19.76
CA ASP A 18 -23.47 -27.33 19.58
C ASP A 18 -23.25 -26.44 20.81
N LYS A 19 -23.37 -27.03 22.00
CA LYS A 19 -23.14 -26.36 23.27
C LYS A 19 -21.66 -26.05 23.48
N LEU A 20 -20.78 -26.95 23.07
CA LEU A 20 -19.34 -26.69 23.08
C LEU A 20 -18.98 -25.54 22.14
N LEU A 21 -19.55 -25.51 20.93
CA LEU A 21 -19.32 -24.45 19.96
C LEU A 21 -19.79 -23.09 20.49
N ALA A 22 -21.01 -23.04 21.04
CA ALA A 22 -21.54 -21.83 21.67
C ALA A 22 -20.64 -21.36 22.83
N PHE A 23 -20.14 -22.28 23.65
CA PHE A 23 -19.22 -21.97 24.74
C PHE A 23 -17.88 -21.41 24.24
N TYR A 24 -17.37 -21.90 23.11
CA TYR A 24 -16.11 -21.44 22.50
C TYR A 24 -16.25 -20.34 21.45
N GLN A 25 -17.44 -19.74 21.30
CA GLN A 25 -17.69 -18.65 20.36
C GLN A 25 -16.69 -17.49 20.54
N TYR A 26 -16.34 -17.15 21.78
CA TYR A 26 -15.34 -16.09 22.06
C TYR A 26 -13.94 -16.41 21.51
N ILE A 27 -13.57 -17.69 21.40
CA ILE A 27 -12.28 -18.12 20.81
C ILE A 27 -12.30 -17.88 19.30
N ILE A 28 -13.43 -18.14 18.66
CA ILE A 28 -13.65 -17.92 17.23
C ILE A 28 -13.55 -16.43 16.94
N GLU A 29 -14.31 -15.60 17.66
CA GLU A 29 -14.30 -14.14 17.49
C GLU A 29 -12.92 -13.53 17.73
N ALA A 30 -12.22 -13.96 18.79
CA ALA A 30 -10.88 -13.48 19.09
C ALA A 30 -9.86 -13.89 18.01
N THR A 31 -10.01 -15.10 17.45
CA THR A 31 -9.13 -15.57 16.37
C THR A 31 -9.40 -14.81 15.07
N VAL A 32 -10.66 -14.63 14.70
CA VAL A 32 -11.04 -13.83 13.51
C VAL A 32 -10.56 -12.39 13.66
N ALA A 33 -10.74 -11.75 14.82
CA ALA A 33 -10.24 -10.40 15.07
C ALA A 33 -8.71 -10.29 14.87
N ARG A 34 -7.96 -11.33 15.26
CA ARG A 34 -6.51 -11.40 15.02
C ARG A 34 -6.14 -11.54 13.54
N PHE A 35 -6.98 -12.19 12.73
CA PHE A 35 -6.77 -12.27 11.28
C PHE A 35 -7.12 -10.95 10.59
N ILE A 36 -8.18 -10.26 11.05
CA ILE A 36 -8.53 -8.90 10.60
C ILE A 36 -7.39 -7.93 10.90
N SER A 37 -6.87 -7.94 12.14
CA SER A 37 -5.75 -7.05 12.51
C SER A 37 -4.47 -7.32 11.73
N ARG A 38 -4.36 -8.47 11.06
CA ARG A 38 -3.24 -8.85 10.19
C ARG A 38 -3.54 -8.65 8.71
N GLY A 39 -4.71 -8.09 8.36
CA GLY A 39 -5.11 -7.79 6.98
C GLY A 39 -5.53 -9.00 6.15
N PHE A 40 -5.92 -10.12 6.78
CA PHE A 40 -6.43 -11.28 6.02
C PHE A 40 -7.90 -11.12 5.62
N PHE A 41 -8.68 -10.35 6.39
CA PHE A 41 -10.09 -10.07 6.17
C PHE A 41 -10.36 -8.59 6.48
N ARG A 42 -11.42 -8.02 5.93
CA ARG A 42 -11.81 -6.64 6.25
C ARG A 42 -12.59 -6.58 7.57
N PRO A 43 -12.51 -5.48 8.34
CA PRO A 43 -13.24 -5.35 9.60
C PRO A 43 -14.76 -5.50 9.47
N GLU A 44 -15.34 -5.07 8.36
CA GLU A 44 -16.78 -5.10 8.08
C GLU A 44 -17.28 -6.54 7.88
N GLU A 45 -16.39 -7.43 7.41
CA GLU A 45 -16.67 -8.84 7.16
C GLU A 45 -16.60 -9.70 8.44
N LYS A 46 -16.29 -9.11 9.61
CA LYS A 46 -16.04 -9.87 10.84
C LYS A 46 -17.15 -10.88 11.15
N MET A 47 -18.41 -10.45 11.09
CA MET A 47 -19.55 -11.30 11.42
C MET A 47 -19.74 -12.42 10.40
N GLU A 48 -19.55 -12.11 9.11
CA GLU A 48 -19.63 -13.10 8.04
C GLU A 48 -18.53 -14.16 8.18
N VAL A 49 -17.29 -13.74 8.41
CA VAL A 49 -16.16 -14.66 8.60
C VAL A 49 -16.36 -15.55 9.83
N VAL A 50 -16.88 -15.00 10.93
CA VAL A 50 -17.24 -15.80 12.13
C VAL A 50 -18.31 -16.84 11.78
N GLN A 51 -19.34 -16.46 11.02
CA GLN A 51 -20.40 -17.37 10.60
C GLN A 51 -19.88 -18.48 9.68
N GLU A 52 -19.03 -18.14 8.69
CA GLU A 52 -18.42 -19.13 7.81
C GLU A 52 -17.56 -20.14 8.58
N VAL A 53 -16.77 -19.69 9.55
CA VAL A 53 -15.98 -20.58 10.41
C VAL A 53 -16.90 -21.47 11.24
N ASN A 54 -18.00 -20.94 11.78
CA ASN A 54 -18.99 -21.74 12.52
C ASN A 54 -19.61 -22.84 11.64
N VAL A 55 -20.01 -22.51 10.41
CA VAL A 55 -20.54 -23.48 9.45
C VAL A 55 -19.51 -24.56 9.12
N GLU A 56 -18.26 -24.16 8.84
CA GLU A 56 -17.20 -25.11 8.53
C GLU A 56 -16.89 -26.06 9.70
N LEU A 57 -16.89 -25.54 10.94
CA LEU A 57 -16.69 -26.33 12.13
C LEU A 57 -17.82 -27.35 12.29
N LEU A 58 -19.07 -26.92 12.24
CA LEU A 58 -20.24 -27.78 12.38
C LEU A 58 -20.30 -28.87 11.31
N GLU A 59 -20.16 -28.51 10.04
CA GLU A 59 -20.36 -29.43 8.92
C GLU A 59 -19.20 -30.40 8.71
N LYS A 60 -17.96 -29.97 8.97
CA LYS A 60 -16.76 -30.69 8.46
C LYS A 60 -15.75 -31.06 9.53
N LYS A 61 -15.66 -30.32 10.63
CA LYS A 61 -14.56 -30.50 11.60
C LYS A 61 -15.04 -31.11 12.93
N MET A 62 -16.29 -30.90 13.36
CA MET A 62 -16.80 -31.42 14.65
C MET A 62 -16.77 -32.94 14.74
N ALA A 63 -17.30 -33.66 13.75
CA ALA A 63 -17.25 -35.13 13.74
C ALA A 63 -15.80 -35.64 13.78
N ARG A 64 -14.89 -35.01 13.01
CA ARG A 64 -13.47 -35.37 13.01
C ARG A 64 -12.80 -35.10 14.36
N MET A 65 -13.18 -34.03 15.05
CA MET A 65 -12.67 -33.73 16.38
C MET A 65 -13.11 -34.78 17.40
N GLN A 66 -14.36 -35.26 17.32
CA GLN A 66 -14.87 -36.33 18.18
C GLN A 66 -14.06 -37.62 18.01
N GLU A 67 -13.69 -37.97 16.77
CA GLU A 67 -12.92 -39.17 16.44
C GLU A 67 -11.42 -39.07 16.76
N GLN A 68 -10.81 -37.91 16.51
CA GLN A 68 -9.34 -37.77 16.50
C GLN A 68 -8.78 -37.20 17.81
N TYR A 69 -9.61 -36.58 18.66
CA TYR A 69 -9.13 -35.99 19.90
C TYR A 69 -8.77 -37.08 20.92
N ASN A 70 -7.48 -37.18 21.26
CA ASN A 70 -6.92 -38.22 22.12
C ASN A 70 -6.60 -37.75 23.55
N GLY A 71 -6.98 -36.52 23.93
CA GLY A 71 -6.73 -35.99 25.27
C GLY A 71 -5.28 -35.56 25.57
N SER A 72 -4.35 -35.63 24.61
CA SER A 72 -2.94 -35.27 24.82
C SER A 72 -2.71 -33.79 25.19
N VAL A 73 -3.66 -32.91 24.85
CA VAL A 73 -3.65 -31.48 25.16
C VAL A 73 -5.04 -31.06 25.62
N TYR A 74 -5.14 -29.94 26.35
CA TYR A 74 -6.43 -29.35 26.71
C TYR A 74 -7.31 -29.13 25.47
N LEU A 75 -8.60 -29.45 25.57
CA LEU A 75 -9.53 -29.38 24.45
C LEU A 75 -9.61 -27.96 23.90
N ARG A 76 -9.58 -26.94 24.77
CA ARG A 76 -9.49 -25.53 24.38
C ARG A 76 -8.32 -25.22 23.44
N THR A 77 -7.14 -25.78 23.73
CA THR A 77 -5.93 -25.55 22.92
C THR A 77 -6.07 -26.22 21.55
N TYR A 78 -6.59 -27.46 21.54
CA TYR A 78 -6.86 -28.20 20.32
C TYR A 78 -7.90 -27.47 19.46
N PHE A 79 -9.02 -27.04 20.04
CA PHE A 79 -10.06 -26.27 19.39
C PHE A 79 -9.52 -24.96 18.80
N SER A 80 -8.75 -24.20 19.57
CA SER A 80 -8.13 -22.95 19.10
C SER A 80 -7.26 -23.17 17.86
N LYS A 81 -6.54 -24.30 17.80
CA LYS A 81 -5.71 -24.65 16.64
C LYS A 81 -6.56 -24.97 15.40
N ILE A 82 -7.70 -25.63 15.59
CA ILE A 82 -8.62 -25.97 14.50
C ILE A 82 -9.28 -24.71 13.96
N VAL A 83 -9.79 -23.84 14.84
CA VAL A 83 -10.33 -22.51 14.44
C VAL A 83 -9.30 -21.70 13.65
N TYR A 84 -8.06 -21.66 14.13
CA TYR A 84 -6.97 -20.97 13.41
C TYR A 84 -6.75 -21.55 12.02
N ASN A 85 -6.73 -22.88 11.88
CA ASN A 85 -6.54 -23.54 10.60
C ASN A 85 -7.72 -23.28 9.65
N SER A 86 -8.96 -23.29 10.13
CA SER A 86 -10.14 -22.94 9.32
C SER A 86 -10.09 -21.48 8.84
N CYS A 87 -9.72 -20.54 9.71
CA CYS A 87 -9.49 -19.14 9.29
C CYS A 87 -8.42 -19.05 8.18
N LEU A 88 -7.37 -19.85 8.27
CA LEU A 88 -6.30 -19.88 7.27
C LEU A 88 -6.76 -20.52 5.94
N GLU A 89 -7.55 -21.60 6.00
CA GLU A 89 -8.16 -22.24 4.83
C GLU A 89 -9.10 -21.27 4.11
N LEU A 90 -9.95 -20.56 4.86
CA LEU A 90 -10.85 -19.54 4.34
C LEU A 90 -10.10 -18.38 3.67
N ALA A 91 -9.07 -17.84 4.34
CA ALA A 91 -8.23 -16.79 3.76
C ALA A 91 -7.53 -17.23 2.47
N ARG A 92 -7.12 -18.50 2.38
CA ARG A 92 -6.51 -19.06 1.16
C ARG A 92 -7.52 -19.25 0.04
N ARG A 93 -8.76 -19.64 0.35
CA ARG A 93 -9.85 -19.78 -0.62
C ARG A 93 -10.19 -18.44 -1.26
N ARG A 94 -10.41 -17.41 -0.42
CA ARG A 94 -10.72 -16.04 -0.87
C ARG A 94 -9.57 -15.41 -1.71
N LYS A 95 -8.30 -15.72 -1.42
CA LYS A 95 -7.15 -15.27 -2.24
C LYS A 95 -7.03 -15.97 -3.60
N ARG A 96 -7.66 -17.13 -3.79
CA ARG A 96 -7.60 -17.94 -5.03
C ARG A 96 -8.78 -17.69 -5.95
N GLU A 97 -9.85 -17.11 -5.44
CA GLU A 97 -10.95 -16.65 -6.28
C GLU A 97 -10.48 -15.42 -7.06
N PRO A 98 -10.55 -15.42 -8.41
CA PRO A 98 -10.29 -14.22 -9.18
C PRO A 98 -11.28 -13.16 -8.70
N GLN A 99 -10.77 -12.05 -8.15
CA GLN A 99 -11.59 -10.92 -7.77
C GLN A 99 -12.25 -10.39 -9.04
N ILE A 100 -13.48 -10.83 -9.30
CA ILE A 100 -14.36 -10.21 -10.29
C ILE A 100 -14.75 -8.88 -9.66
N PHE A 101 -13.89 -7.88 -9.85
CA PHE A 101 -14.19 -6.53 -9.43
C PHE A 101 -15.41 -6.07 -10.21
N SER A 102 -16.55 -5.97 -9.52
CA SER A 102 -17.68 -5.24 -10.07
C SER A 102 -17.26 -3.77 -10.22
N ALA A 103 -17.72 -3.10 -11.27
CA ALA A 103 -17.46 -1.67 -11.47
C ALA A 103 -17.91 -0.82 -10.26
N ALA A 104 -18.91 -1.30 -9.50
CA ALA A 104 -19.36 -0.69 -8.27
C ALA A 104 -18.31 -0.79 -7.13
N SER A 105 -17.62 -1.93 -6.97
CA SER A 105 -16.60 -2.11 -5.94
C SER A 105 -15.34 -1.27 -6.17
N LEU A 106 -15.00 -1.00 -7.43
CA LEU A 106 -13.90 -0.09 -7.79
C LEU A 106 -14.25 1.39 -7.51
N MET A 107 -15.53 1.74 -7.59
CA MET A 107 -16.01 3.09 -7.24
C MET A 107 -16.18 3.27 -5.73
N GLU A 108 -16.59 2.24 -5.00
CA GLU A 108 -16.69 2.26 -3.54
C GLU A 108 -15.32 2.29 -2.85
N GLU A 109 -14.29 1.59 -3.34
CA GLU A 109 -12.94 1.68 -2.73
C GLU A 109 -12.21 3.00 -3.04
N ALA A 110 -12.50 3.63 -4.18
CA ALA A 110 -11.99 4.97 -4.48
C ALA A 110 -12.69 6.07 -3.65
N ALA A 111 -13.92 5.82 -3.19
CA ALA A 111 -14.72 6.72 -2.36
C ALA A 111 -14.73 6.35 -0.86
N SER A 112 -14.26 5.15 -0.51
CA SER A 112 -14.11 4.66 0.86
C SER A 112 -13.03 5.50 1.53
N GLN A 113 -13.52 6.46 2.30
CA GLN A 113 -12.82 7.37 3.18
C GLN A 113 -11.45 6.81 3.59
N ARG A 114 -10.38 7.39 3.04
CA ARG A 114 -9.07 7.31 3.68
C ARG A 114 -9.30 7.66 5.14
N THR A 115 -8.82 6.84 6.05
CA THR A 115 -8.94 7.18 7.46
C THR A 115 -8.24 8.53 7.66
N ALA A 116 -8.76 9.40 8.54
CA ALA A 116 -8.14 10.70 8.80
C ALA A 116 -6.64 10.57 9.17
N ILE A 117 -6.25 9.42 9.73
CA ILE A 117 -4.86 9.05 10.04
C ILE A 117 -4.03 8.84 8.77
N GLU A 118 -4.56 8.14 7.76
CA GLU A 118 -3.86 7.92 6.47
C GLU A 118 -3.72 9.23 5.69
N GLU A 119 -4.75 10.08 5.67
CA GLU A 119 -4.65 11.40 5.03
C GLU A 119 -3.60 12.28 5.72
N LEU A 120 -3.57 12.26 7.05
CA LEU A 120 -2.57 12.98 7.83
C LEU A 120 -1.15 12.44 7.55
N ALA A 121 -0.97 11.12 7.50
CA ALA A 121 0.32 10.52 7.16
C ALA A 121 0.78 10.90 5.74
N ILE A 122 -0.11 10.87 4.75
CA ILE A 122 0.21 11.31 3.37
C ILE A 122 0.58 12.79 3.37
N ARG A 123 -0.18 13.63 4.08
CA ARG A 123 0.09 15.07 4.17
C ARG A 123 1.43 15.36 4.81
N ASP A 124 1.80 14.64 5.86
CA ASP A 124 3.10 14.76 6.51
C ASP A 124 4.23 14.38 5.54
N GLU A 125 4.07 13.30 4.76
CA GLU A 125 5.06 12.92 3.75
C GLU A 125 5.18 13.96 2.62
N LEU A 126 4.06 14.56 2.19
CA LEU A 126 4.06 15.65 1.21
C LEU A 126 4.75 16.91 1.76
N ASN A 127 4.50 17.27 3.02
CA ASN A 127 5.17 18.40 3.68
C ASN A 127 6.68 18.18 3.81
N ARG A 128 7.10 16.95 4.13
CA ARG A 128 8.53 16.57 4.18
C ARG A 128 9.17 16.71 2.81
N LEU A 129 8.54 16.19 1.76
CA LEU A 129 9.00 16.34 0.38
C LEU A 129 9.09 17.82 -0.02
N GLU A 130 8.07 18.61 0.30
CA GLU A 130 8.04 20.05 0.00
C GLU A 130 9.21 20.79 0.65
N ALA A 131 9.48 20.51 1.94
CA ALA A 131 10.60 21.10 2.67
C ALA A 131 11.94 20.75 2.02
N LEU A 132 12.14 19.48 1.62
CA LEU A 132 13.35 19.04 0.92
C LEU A 132 13.51 19.73 -0.44
N LEU A 133 12.42 19.85 -1.21
CA LEU A 133 12.44 20.54 -2.49
C LEU A 133 12.80 22.03 -2.31
N LYS A 134 12.09 22.74 -1.43
CA LYS A 134 12.31 24.18 -1.16
C LYS A 134 13.72 24.45 -0.63
N GLY A 135 14.30 23.53 0.14
CA GLY A 135 15.67 23.63 0.63
C GLY A 135 16.75 23.37 -0.45
N HIS A 136 16.38 22.83 -1.61
CA HIS A 136 17.32 22.52 -2.65
C HIS A 136 17.73 23.76 -3.47
N ARG A 137 19.05 24.01 -3.60
CA ARG A 137 19.60 25.20 -4.30
C ARG A 137 19.07 25.36 -5.73
N GLN A 138 18.80 24.26 -6.42
CA GLN A 138 18.30 24.24 -7.79
C GLN A 138 16.81 23.86 -7.84
N PHE A 139 16.00 24.40 -6.90
CA PHE A 139 14.59 24.07 -6.73
C PHE A 139 13.80 24.03 -8.05
N TYR A 140 13.83 25.09 -8.85
CA TYR A 140 13.04 25.16 -10.09
C TYR A 140 13.47 24.11 -11.12
N LYS A 141 14.78 23.94 -11.33
CA LYS A 141 15.35 22.91 -12.22
C LYS A 141 14.93 21.51 -11.77
N LEU A 142 15.08 21.22 -10.48
CA LEU A 142 14.73 19.92 -9.92
C LEU A 142 13.22 19.63 -10.02
N ARG A 143 12.39 20.63 -9.72
CA ARG A 143 10.93 20.54 -9.83
C ARG A 143 10.49 20.21 -11.26
N LEU A 144 11.01 20.93 -12.26
CA LEU A 144 10.72 20.65 -13.67
C LEU A 144 11.18 19.23 -14.06
N CYS A 145 12.39 18.86 -13.68
CA CYS A 145 12.94 17.53 -13.94
C CYS A 145 12.12 16.41 -13.31
N PHE A 146 11.67 16.56 -12.06
CA PHE A 146 10.82 15.56 -11.41
C PHE A 146 9.44 15.48 -12.05
N LYS A 147 8.84 16.60 -12.46
CA LYS A 147 7.58 16.58 -13.25
C LYS A 147 7.73 15.79 -14.53
N LEU A 148 8.82 16.02 -15.29
CA LEU A 148 9.12 15.25 -16.51
C LEU A 148 9.32 13.76 -16.20
N TRP A 149 10.06 13.45 -15.13
CA TRP A 149 10.37 12.07 -14.74
C TRP A 149 9.13 11.25 -14.36
N VAL A 150 8.13 11.88 -13.73
CA VAL A 150 6.87 11.22 -13.37
C VAL A 150 5.73 11.44 -14.37
N ARG A 151 6.00 12.19 -15.45
CA ARG A 151 5.02 12.60 -16.47
C ARG A 151 3.83 13.37 -15.89
N SER A 152 4.10 14.28 -14.96
CA SER A 152 3.09 15.18 -14.39
C SER A 152 2.91 16.41 -15.29
N PRO A 153 1.67 16.95 -15.43
CA PRO A 153 1.43 18.18 -16.15
C PRO A 153 2.31 19.35 -15.68
N ILE A 154 2.96 19.99 -16.66
CA ILE A 154 3.74 21.21 -16.41
C ILE A 154 2.85 22.42 -16.68
N HIS A 155 2.60 23.23 -15.65
CA HIS A 155 1.70 24.38 -15.72
C HIS A 155 2.44 25.66 -16.09
N ARG A 156 1.69 26.71 -16.44
CA ARG A 156 2.22 28.02 -16.80
C ARG A 156 3.22 28.58 -15.78
N GLU A 157 2.92 28.38 -14.50
CA GLU A 157 3.72 28.85 -13.37
C GLU A 157 5.09 28.16 -13.25
N ASP A 158 5.24 26.94 -13.75
CA ASP A 158 6.53 26.25 -13.74
C ASP A 158 7.48 26.88 -14.78
N TRP A 159 6.95 27.48 -15.83
CA TRP A 159 7.73 28.07 -16.92
C TRP A 159 8.30 29.45 -16.61
N GLN A 160 7.67 30.21 -15.71
CA GLN A 160 8.02 31.61 -15.46
C GLN A 160 9.50 31.82 -15.09
N PHE A 161 10.12 30.83 -14.46
CA PHE A 161 11.53 30.85 -14.04
C PHE A 161 12.53 30.55 -15.16
N PHE A 162 12.04 30.09 -16.31
CA PHE A 162 12.85 29.69 -17.46
C PHE A 162 12.62 30.57 -18.69
N LEU A 163 11.64 31.48 -18.64
CA LEU A 163 11.33 32.39 -19.73
C LEU A 163 12.40 33.48 -19.86
N GLY A 164 12.93 33.61 -21.07
CA GLY A 164 13.91 34.63 -21.43
C GLY A 164 14.15 34.65 -22.94
N PRO A 165 14.75 35.72 -23.48
CA PRO A 165 14.93 35.87 -24.93
C PRO A 165 15.69 34.70 -25.57
N LYS A 166 16.66 34.13 -24.86
CA LYS A 166 17.48 33.00 -25.33
C LYS A 166 16.80 31.64 -25.20
N THR A 167 15.85 31.51 -24.29
CA THR A 167 15.24 30.23 -23.91
C THR A 167 13.83 30.05 -24.45
N GLN A 168 13.20 31.11 -24.95
CA GLN A 168 11.81 31.11 -25.42
C GLN A 168 11.52 29.97 -26.40
N MET A 169 12.40 29.77 -27.39
CA MET A 169 12.20 28.70 -28.39
C MET A 169 12.27 27.30 -27.76
N ALA A 170 13.20 27.07 -26.83
CA ALA A 170 13.32 25.79 -26.12
C ALA A 170 12.13 25.55 -25.18
N VAL A 171 11.66 26.59 -24.49
CA VAL A 171 10.46 26.52 -23.65
C VAL A 171 9.23 26.18 -24.49
N ASN A 172 9.03 26.84 -25.64
CA ASN A 172 7.89 26.57 -26.53
C ASN A 172 7.92 25.11 -27.02
N ARG A 173 9.09 24.60 -27.45
CA ARG A 173 9.24 23.19 -27.87
C ARG A 173 8.90 22.22 -26.74
N LEU A 174 9.36 22.50 -25.52
CA LEU A 174 9.08 21.65 -24.37
C LEU A 174 7.61 21.76 -23.93
N GLN A 175 6.95 22.90 -24.11
CA GLN A 175 5.51 23.05 -23.87
C GLN A 175 4.67 22.26 -24.88
N GLU A 176 5.03 22.32 -26.17
CA GLU A 176 4.33 21.63 -27.25
C GLU A 176 4.49 20.12 -27.16
N LYS A 177 5.70 19.64 -26.85
CA LYS A 177 6.03 18.20 -26.89
C LYS A 177 6.11 17.54 -25.51
N GLY A 178 6.54 18.26 -24.48
CA GLY A 178 6.91 17.71 -23.17
C GLY A 178 5.76 17.13 -22.35
N ASN A 179 4.51 17.46 -22.70
CA ASN A 179 3.29 16.91 -22.08
C ASN A 179 2.60 15.84 -22.95
N GLY A 180 3.17 15.46 -24.10
CA GLY A 180 2.58 14.47 -24.99
C GLY A 180 2.62 13.04 -24.41
N PRO A 181 1.54 12.24 -24.52
CA PRO A 181 1.51 10.87 -24.00
C PRO A 181 2.52 9.94 -24.67
N ASP A 182 2.91 10.25 -25.92
CA ASP A 182 3.80 9.44 -26.75
C ASP A 182 5.28 9.78 -26.58
N LEU A 183 5.61 10.81 -25.79
CA LEU A 183 7.00 11.21 -25.62
C LEU A 183 7.75 10.22 -24.73
N SER A 184 8.85 9.69 -25.23
CA SER A 184 9.74 8.85 -24.42
C SER A 184 10.40 9.68 -23.32
N GLU A 185 10.74 9.04 -22.19
CA GLU A 185 11.50 9.70 -21.12
C GLU A 185 12.83 10.28 -21.66
N LYS A 186 13.44 9.58 -22.62
CA LYS A 186 14.68 10.02 -23.27
C LYS A 186 14.48 11.36 -23.98
N GLU A 187 13.48 11.47 -24.85
CA GLU A 187 13.20 12.70 -25.61
C GLU A 187 12.80 13.86 -24.69
N ALA A 188 12.05 13.58 -23.62
CA ALA A 188 11.70 14.58 -22.61
C ALA A 188 12.95 15.22 -21.98
N PHE A 189 13.93 14.39 -21.63
CA PHE A 189 15.20 14.85 -21.06
C PHE A 189 16.14 15.48 -22.10
N GLU A 190 16.03 15.13 -23.38
CA GLU A 190 16.74 15.82 -24.46
C GLU A 190 16.27 17.27 -24.60
N LEU A 191 14.96 17.48 -24.69
CA LEU A 191 14.37 18.84 -24.76
C LEU A 191 14.69 19.67 -23.50
N ALA A 192 14.61 19.06 -22.32
CA ALA A 192 14.98 19.73 -21.07
C ALA A 192 16.49 20.03 -21.00
N GLY A 193 17.33 19.14 -21.54
CA GLY A 193 18.77 19.34 -21.65
C GLY A 193 19.12 20.57 -22.48
N GLU A 194 18.48 20.75 -23.64
CA GLU A 194 18.63 21.95 -24.47
C GLU A 194 18.32 23.23 -23.68
N LEU A 195 17.19 23.25 -22.96
CA LEU A 195 16.78 24.38 -22.13
C LEU A 195 17.82 24.72 -21.07
N PHE A 196 18.31 23.73 -20.31
CA PHE A 196 19.29 23.98 -19.24
C PHE A 196 20.67 24.34 -19.78
N ASN A 197 21.08 23.82 -20.93
CA ASN A 197 22.31 24.21 -21.60
C ASN A 197 22.30 25.71 -21.97
N LEU A 198 21.16 26.21 -22.49
CA LEU A 198 20.97 27.63 -22.78
C LEU A 198 20.98 28.50 -21.52
N LEU A 199 20.36 28.04 -20.43
CA LEU A 199 20.29 28.78 -19.16
C LEU A 199 21.64 28.83 -18.43
N GLU A 200 22.36 27.72 -18.41
CA GLU A 200 23.60 27.58 -17.64
C GLU A 200 24.86 27.93 -18.46
N GLY A 201 24.73 28.15 -19.77
CA GLY A 201 25.87 28.36 -20.66
C GLY A 201 26.76 27.12 -20.77
N LYS A 202 26.17 25.93 -20.69
CA LYS A 202 26.88 24.64 -20.71
C LYS A 202 26.48 23.84 -21.95
N ASN A 203 27.28 22.84 -22.26
CA ASN A 203 26.95 21.84 -23.29
C ASN A 203 26.97 20.44 -22.66
N THR A 204 25.97 20.18 -21.82
CA THR A 204 25.81 18.90 -21.13
C THR A 204 25.00 17.94 -21.99
N GLU A 205 25.43 16.69 -22.07
CA GLU A 205 24.70 15.64 -22.76
C GLU A 205 23.35 15.35 -22.06
N PRO A 206 22.25 15.16 -22.81
CA PRO A 206 20.93 14.83 -22.25
C PRO A 206 20.93 13.67 -21.22
N ASP A 207 21.72 12.62 -21.45
CA ASP A 207 21.81 11.49 -20.52
C ASP A 207 22.38 11.90 -19.16
N SER A 208 23.27 12.90 -19.13
CA SER A 208 23.83 13.44 -17.90
C SER A 208 22.77 14.12 -17.04
N LEU A 209 21.78 14.79 -17.66
CA LEU A 209 20.64 15.36 -16.94
C LEU A 209 19.79 14.26 -16.31
N ARG A 210 19.51 13.17 -17.04
CA ARG A 210 18.75 12.03 -16.52
C ARG A 210 19.46 11.38 -15.33
N ARG A 211 20.77 11.14 -15.44
CA ARG A 211 21.58 10.60 -14.33
C ARG A 211 21.59 11.53 -13.12
N TRP A 212 21.72 12.83 -13.36
CA TRP A 212 21.64 13.82 -12.29
C TRP A 212 20.29 13.76 -11.56
N VAL A 213 19.17 13.65 -12.27
CA VAL A 213 17.85 13.48 -11.65
C VAL A 213 17.76 12.21 -10.82
N GLN A 214 18.28 11.08 -11.32
CA GLN A 214 18.31 9.83 -10.57
C GLN A 214 19.13 9.96 -9.28
N GLN A 215 20.28 10.62 -9.34
CA GLN A 215 21.09 10.91 -8.15
C GLN A 215 20.36 11.81 -7.14
N GLN A 216 19.63 12.83 -7.63
CA GLN A 216 18.80 13.66 -6.74
C GLN A 216 17.66 12.85 -6.13
N ALA A 217 17.00 11.98 -6.89
CA ALA A 217 15.95 11.11 -6.37
C ALA A 217 16.48 10.16 -5.28
N ASP A 218 17.64 9.54 -5.51
CA ASP A 218 18.27 8.67 -4.52
C ASP A 218 18.65 9.45 -3.23
N ALA A 219 19.15 10.69 -3.37
CA ALA A 219 19.43 11.54 -2.21
C ALA A 219 18.16 11.90 -1.42
N PHE A 220 17.06 12.23 -2.11
CA PHE A 220 15.76 12.50 -1.48
C PHE A 220 15.21 11.26 -0.78
N ILE A 221 15.34 10.08 -1.40
CA ILE A 221 14.93 8.80 -0.79
C ILE A 221 15.70 8.54 0.51
N VAL A 222 17.01 8.76 0.53
CA VAL A 222 17.83 8.61 1.75
C VAL A 222 17.34 9.56 2.85
N LEU A 223 17.03 10.82 2.51
CA LEU A 223 16.54 11.82 3.46
C LEU A 223 15.12 11.51 3.98
N LEU A 224 14.23 11.06 3.10
CA LEU A 224 12.87 10.67 3.44
C LEU A 224 12.82 9.39 4.28
N ASN A 225 13.71 8.43 4.01
CA ASN A 225 13.81 7.25 4.86
C ASN A 225 14.37 7.59 6.25
N GLY A 226 15.26 8.58 6.35
CA GLY A 226 15.80 9.04 7.63
C GLY A 226 16.85 8.09 8.23
N LYS A 227 17.43 8.50 9.36
CA LYS A 227 18.38 7.72 10.16
C LYS A 227 18.08 7.92 11.65
N PRO A 228 17.51 6.92 12.36
CA PRO A 228 17.14 5.57 11.89
C PRO A 228 16.01 5.59 10.84
N PRO A 229 15.82 4.51 10.06
CA PRO A 229 14.77 4.46 9.03
C PRO A 229 13.36 4.59 9.65
N ILE A 230 12.60 5.60 9.21
CA ILE A 230 11.21 5.87 9.59
C ILE A 230 10.26 5.47 8.46
N SER A 231 10.70 5.63 7.21
CA SER A 231 9.96 5.28 5.99
C SER A 231 10.77 4.27 5.15
N SER A 232 10.14 3.65 4.16
CA SER A 232 10.73 2.60 3.29
C SER A 232 10.64 2.93 1.80
N TYR A 233 10.90 4.18 1.44
CA TYR A 233 10.89 4.65 0.06
C TYR A 233 11.90 3.89 -0.80
N SER A 234 11.38 3.33 -1.89
CA SER A 234 12.08 2.93 -3.11
C SER A 234 11.87 3.97 -4.21
N ARG A 235 12.58 3.86 -5.33
CA ARG A 235 12.38 4.73 -6.51
C ARG A 235 10.94 4.74 -7.01
N ASP A 236 10.26 3.59 -7.00
CA ASP A 236 8.88 3.49 -7.47
C ASP A 236 7.91 4.19 -6.51
N THR A 237 8.06 3.96 -5.20
CA THR A 237 7.22 4.66 -4.20
C THR A 237 7.49 6.17 -4.16
N PHE A 238 8.73 6.59 -4.43
CA PHE A 238 9.07 8.01 -4.55
C PHE A 238 8.42 8.64 -5.79
N LYS A 239 8.39 7.93 -6.93
CA LYS A 239 7.63 8.37 -8.11
C LYS A 239 6.13 8.52 -7.81
N ILE A 240 5.56 7.61 -7.01
CA ILE A 240 4.16 7.72 -6.58
C ILE A 240 3.96 8.96 -5.71
N LEU A 241 4.83 9.21 -4.73
CA LEU A 241 4.77 10.41 -3.89
C LEU A 241 4.88 11.69 -4.72
N LEU A 242 5.80 11.74 -5.68
CA LEU A 242 5.94 12.87 -6.61
C LEU A 242 4.69 13.10 -7.45
N ARG A 243 4.00 12.03 -7.89
CA ARG A 243 2.71 12.17 -8.59
C ARG A 243 1.66 12.78 -7.68
N TYR A 244 1.55 12.32 -6.44
CA TYR A 244 0.65 12.94 -5.47
C TYR A 244 0.98 14.41 -5.18
N TYR A 245 2.27 14.76 -5.17
CA TYR A 245 2.72 16.12 -4.89
C TYR A 245 2.46 17.11 -6.04
N PHE A 246 2.46 16.64 -7.30
CA PHE A 246 2.29 17.52 -8.47
C PHE A 246 0.89 17.48 -9.09
N VAL A 247 -0.01 16.63 -8.61
CA VAL A 247 -1.45 16.66 -8.93
C VAL A 247 -2.09 17.82 -8.21
#